data_AF-A0A917ZPC5-F1
#
_entry.id   AF-A0A917ZPC5-F1
#
_cell.length_a   1.000
_cell.length_b   1.000
_cell.length_c   1.000
_cell.angle_alpha   90.00
_cell.angle_beta   90.00
_cell.angle_gamma   90.00
#
_symmetry.space_group_name_H-M   'P 1'
#
loop_
_entity.id
_entity.type
_entity.pdbx_description
1 polymer ?
#
loop_
_entity_poly.entity_id
_entity_poly.type
_entity_poly.pdbx_seq_one_letter_code
_entity_poly.pdbx_strand_id
1 'polypeptide(L)' 'MQHIEYRGFRITPKVLPTEAPGTWLLEPKIYHQDPKDTIFHNAGALSGQIDCRIEALDEASAMQSCAAFARQLIDDYLAS' A
#
# COMPACT_ATOMS: atom_id res chain seq x y z
N MET A 1 9.99 4.70 -10.47
CA MET A 1 8.79 4.48 -9.62
C MET A 1 8.47 5.80 -8.92
N GLN A 2 7.22 6.25 -9.00
CA GLN A 2 6.78 7.48 -8.33
C GLN A 2 6.59 7.19 -6.84
N HIS A 3 7.19 8.01 -5.99
CA HIS A 3 6.97 7.96 -4.54
C HIS A 3 5.97 9.06 -4.16
N ILE A 4 5.15 8.79 -3.16
CA ILE A 4 4.16 9.72 -2.64
C ILE A 4 4.55 10.03 -1.20
N GLU A 5 4.81 11.30 -0.91
CA GLU A 5 5.00 11.76 0.47
C GLU A 5 3.64 12.05 1.11
N TYR A 6 3.39 11.53 2.30
CA TYR A 6 2.15 11.74 3.04
C TYR A 6 2.41 11.69 4.55
N ARG A 7 2.10 12.78 5.27
CA ARG A 7 2.24 12.89 6.74
C ARG A 7 3.62 12.45 7.29
N GLY A 8 4.70 12.73 6.57
CA GLY A 8 6.06 12.32 6.96
C GLY A 8 6.47 10.93 6.51
N PHE A 9 5.54 10.16 5.93
CA PHE A 9 5.80 8.86 5.35
C PHE A 9 6.02 8.93 3.85
N ARG A 10 6.94 8.11 3.36
CA ARG A 10 7.15 7.85 1.95
C ARG A 10 6.43 6.56 1.56
N ILE A 11 5.44 6.71 0.70
CA ILE A 11 4.65 5.61 0.14
C ILE A 11 5.20 5.24 -1.24
N THR A 12 5.40 3.95 -1.47
CA THR A 12 5.62 3.38 -2.80
C THR A 12 4.50 2.40 -3.08
N PRO A 13 3.45 2.81 -3.82
CA PRO A 13 2.39 1.91 -4.22
C PRO A 13 2.96 0.80 -5.10
N LYS A 14 2.48 -0.42 -4.89
CA LYS A 14 2.81 -1.57 -5.71
C LYS A 14 1.58 -2.48 -5.72
N VAL A 15 1.26 -3.00 -6.89
CA VAL A 15 0.21 -4.00 -7.04
C VAL A 15 0.77 -5.24 -7.70
N LEU A 16 0.18 -6.39 -7.42
CA LEU A 16 0.47 -7.64 -8.08
C LEU A 16 -0.83 -8.18 -8.70
N PRO A 17 -0.82 -8.62 -9.97
CA PRO A 17 -1.95 -9.35 -10.50
C PRO A 17 -2.12 -10.66 -9.73
N THR A 18 -3.36 -11.10 -9.57
CA THR A 18 -3.68 -12.40 -8.97
C THR A 18 -4.06 -13.42 -10.04
N GLU A 19 -4.35 -14.66 -9.64
CA GLU A 19 -4.86 -15.69 -10.55
C GLU A 19 -6.27 -15.38 -11.08
N ALA A 20 -7.03 -14.54 -10.37
CA ALA A 20 -8.35 -14.08 -10.80
C ALA A 20 -8.21 -12.85 -11.72
N PRO A 21 -8.69 -12.90 -12.97
CA PRO A 21 -8.64 -11.75 -13.88
C PRO A 21 -9.35 -10.54 -13.29
N GLY A 22 -8.72 -9.37 -13.39
CA GLY A 22 -9.26 -8.11 -12.84
C GLY A 22 -9.08 -7.96 -11.33
N THR A 23 -8.55 -8.97 -10.64
CA THR A 23 -8.22 -8.90 -9.21
C THR A 23 -6.74 -8.64 -9.00
N TRP A 24 -6.45 -7.65 -8.15
CA TRP A 24 -5.12 -7.16 -7.84
C TRP A 24 -4.86 -7.21 -6.34
N LEU A 25 -3.67 -7.64 -5.96
CA LEU A 25 -3.19 -7.57 -4.58
C LEU A 25 -2.47 -6.24 -4.36
N LEU A 26 -2.91 -5.47 -3.36
CA LEU A 26 -2.25 -4.23 -2.96
C LEU A 26 -1.06 -4.53 -2.03
N GLU A 27 0.13 -4.05 -2.38
CA GLU A 27 1.36 -4.19 -1.59
C GLU A 27 2.08 -2.84 -1.39
N PRO A 28 1.44 -1.83 -0.80
CA PRO A 28 2.13 -0.56 -0.59
C PRO A 28 3.32 -0.74 0.35
N LYS A 29 4.44 -0.08 0.01
CA LYS A 29 5.57 0.07 0.93
C LYS A 29 5.48 1.43 1.61
N ILE A 30 5.49 1.47 2.93
CA ILE A 30 5.29 2.68 3.72
C ILE A 30 6.47 2.84 4.66
N TYR A 31 7.32 3.82 4.37
CA TYR A 31 8.54 4.11 5.11
C TYR A 31 8.41 5.43 5.87
N HIS A 32 8.88 5.49 7.11
CA HIS A 32 9.11 6.76 7.81
C HIS A 32 10.62 7.04 7.90
N GLN A 33 11.01 8.31 8.04
CA GLN A 33 12.42 8.65 8.25
C GLN A 33 12.94 8.16 9.60
N ASP A 34 12.09 8.15 10.62
CA ASP A 34 12.37 7.46 11.87
C ASP A 34 12.11 5.95 11.69
N PRO A 35 13.13 5.08 11.82
CA PRO A 35 12.95 3.65 11.71
C PRO A 35 12.02 3.04 12.77
N LYS A 36 11.75 3.74 13.88
CA LYS A 36 10.80 3.29 14.92
C LYS A 36 9.34 3.49 14.53
N ASP A 37 9.06 4.50 13.69
CA ASP A 37 7.71 4.84 13.24
C ASP A 37 7.39 4.21 11.88
N THR A 38 8.25 3.33 11.36
CA THR A 38 7.99 2.72 10.07
C THR A 38 6.95 1.60 10.16
N ILE A 39 5.87 1.73 9.38
CA ILE A 39 4.73 0.79 9.42
C ILE A 39 5.04 -0.50 8.64
N PHE A 40 5.64 -0.42 7.44
CA PHE A 40 5.96 -1.61 6.63
C PHE A 40 7.30 -1.50 5.91
N HIS A 41 8.23 -2.41 6.24
CA HIS A 41 9.57 -2.43 5.65
C HIS A 41 9.65 -3.08 4.27
N ASN A 42 8.74 -3.99 3.93
CA ASN A 42 8.84 -4.84 2.75
C ASN A 42 7.49 -5.09 2.09
N ALA A 43 7.51 -5.31 0.77
CA ALA A 43 6.36 -5.81 0.03
C ALA A 43 5.94 -7.17 0.60
N GLY A 44 4.64 -7.38 0.81
CA GLY A 44 4.08 -8.62 1.35
C GLY A 44 3.97 -8.69 2.88
N ALA A 45 4.54 -7.75 3.64
CA ALA A 45 4.30 -7.67 5.09
C ALA A 45 2.81 -7.48 5.42
N LEU A 46 2.10 -6.79 4.52
CA LEU A 46 0.69 -6.47 4.62
C LEU A 46 -0.22 -7.63 4.19
N SER A 47 0.15 -8.36 3.13
CA SER A 47 -0.64 -9.48 2.61
C SER A 47 -0.74 -10.67 3.57
N GLY A 48 0.14 -10.76 4.56
CA GLY A 48 0.06 -11.76 5.64
C GLY A 48 -0.84 -11.35 6.80
N GLN A 49 -1.23 -10.06 6.90
CA GLN A 49 -2.00 -9.51 8.01
C GLN A 49 -3.43 -9.14 7.62
N ILE A 50 -3.64 -8.67 6.38
CA ILE A 50 -4.92 -8.18 5.88
C ILE A 50 -5.10 -8.69 4.43
N ASP A 51 -6.29 -9.18 4.11
CA ASP A 51 -6.64 -9.48 2.71
C ASP A 51 -6.80 -8.16 1.94
N CYS A 52 -5.79 -7.85 1.13
CA CYS A 52 -5.71 -6.59 0.38
C CYS A 52 -5.99 -6.78 -1.11
N ARG A 53 -6.82 -7.77 -1.46
CA ARG A 53 -7.26 -7.98 -2.85
C ARG A 53 -8.40 -7.04 -3.20
N ILE A 54 -8.30 -6.41 -4.36
CA ILE A 54 -9.35 -5.54 -4.91
C ILE A 54 -9.63 -5.90 -6.36
N GLU A 55 -10.82 -5.56 -6.84
CA GLU A 55 -11.11 -5.55 -8.27
C GLU A 55 -10.74 -4.19 -8.87
N ALA A 56 -10.08 -4.19 -10.03
CA ALA A 56 -9.76 -2.99 -10.79
C ALA A 56 -9.69 -3.28 -12.29
N LEU A 57 -10.10 -2.30 -13.09
CA LEU A 57 -10.14 -2.41 -14.56
C LEU A 57 -8.76 -2.62 -15.17
N ASP A 58 -7.74 -1.98 -14.60
CA ASP A 58 -6.36 -2.03 -15.05
C ASP A 58 -5.38 -1.79 -13.89
N GLU A 59 -4.08 -1.97 -14.18
CA GLU A 59 -3.00 -1.75 -13.22
C GLU A 59 -2.98 -0.30 -12.70
N ALA A 60 -3.30 0.68 -13.56
CA ALA A 60 -3.29 2.09 -13.18
C ALA A 60 -4.36 2.40 -12.11
N SER A 61 -5.56 1.88 -12.28
CA SER A 61 -6.66 1.98 -11.32
C SER A 61 -6.31 1.26 -10.02
N ALA A 62 -5.72 0.06 -10.11
CA ALA A 62 -5.25 -0.66 -8.94
C ALA A 62 -4.17 0.11 -8.16
N MET A 63 -3.24 0.76 -8.87
CA MET A 63 -2.18 1.58 -8.29
C MET A 63 -2.74 2.82 -7.58
N GLN A 64 -3.78 3.46 -8.13
CA GLN A 64 -4.47 4.57 -7.45
C GLN A 64 -5.14 4.11 -6.15
N SER A 65 -5.83 2.98 -6.19
CA SER A 65 -6.43 2.37 -5.00
C SER A 65 -5.36 1.97 -3.96
N CYS A 66 -4.22 1.43 -4.41
CA CYS A 66 -3.08 1.11 -3.54
C CYS A 66 -2.57 2.35 -2.80
N ALA A 67 -2.44 3.48 -3.50
CA ALA A 67 -2.00 4.74 -2.91
C ALA A 67 -3.01 5.28 -1.89
N ALA A 68 -4.31 5.21 -2.19
CA ALA A 68 -5.36 5.63 -1.27
C ALA A 68 -5.39 4.74 -0.01
N PHE A 69 -5.31 3.43 -0.19
CA PHE A 69 -5.25 2.47 0.90
C PHE A 69 -4.03 2.70 1.81
N ALA A 70 -2.86 2.97 1.22
CA ALA A 70 -1.65 3.29 1.99
C ALA A 70 -1.81 4.54 2.86
N ARG A 71 -2.51 5.57 2.37
CA ARG A 71 -2.81 6.78 3.17
C ARG A 71 -3.73 6.47 4.34
N GLN A 72 -4.78 5.67 4.10
CA GLN A 72 -5.69 5.25 5.16
C GLN A 72 -4.96 4.50 6.28
N LEU A 73 -4.06 3.57 5.93
CA LEU A 73 -3.25 2.85 6.91
C LEU A 73 -2.38 3.78 7.77
N ILE A 74 -1.81 4.82 7.19
CA ILE A 74 -1.05 5.84 7.93
C ILE A 74 -1.98 6.64 8.85
N ASP A 75 -3.15 7.05 8.35
CA ASP A 75 -4.12 7.81 9.15
C ASP A 75 -4.59 6.98 10.36
N ASP A 76 -4.87 5.67 10.16
CA ASP A 76 -5.27 4.76 11.22
C ASP A 76 -4.14 4.53 12.24
N TYR A 77 -2.89 4.36 11.78
CA TYR A 77 -1.71 4.20 12.63
C TYR A 77 -1.43 5.44 13.49
N LEU A 78 -1.61 6.64 12.95
CA LEU A 78 -1.41 7.88 13.70
C LEU A 78 -2.54 8.20 14.68
N ALA A 79 -3.70 7.56 14.51
CA ALA A 79 -4.86 7.73 15.39
C ALA A 79 -4.86 6.76 16.59
N SER A 80 -4.04 5.70 16.55
CA SER A 80 -3.88 4.70 17.62
C SER A 80 -2.87 5.14 18.68
#